data_AF-A0A316L4Z0-F1
#
_entry.id   AF-A0A316L4Z0-F1
#
_cell.length_a   1.000
_cell.length_b   1.000
_cell.length_c   1.000
_cell.angle_alpha   90.00
_cell.angle_beta   90.00
_cell.angle_gamma   90.00
#
_symmetry.space_group_name_H-M   'P 1'
#
loop_
_entity.id
_entity.type
_entity.pdbx_description
1 polymer ?
#
loop_
_entity_poly.entity_id
_entity_poly.type
_entity_poly.pdbx_seq_one_letter_code
_entity_poly.pdbx_strand_id
1 'polypeptide(L)'
;MFLLFHFQEIAVKVPMFIAKKVLGRSNYSKTRIQTDGYGYEVPFIKQKHANMCGDACLEMLSQYMGWGLNINLGTNPRGAFDGLDGSDVLTTYGTRVCQGYANNAQQLEGLLKRRGPIMCAGTFAHMGVIGVQGHWILIKGADASHFWTHDPWHGANVKLSKAQLYADLDGNPLGDPSLIHAS
;
A
#
# COMPACT_ATOMS: atom_id res chain seq x y z
N MET A 1 -18.40 43.52 -6.64
CA MET A 1 -18.68 42.84 -5.36
C MET A 1 -18.31 41.37 -5.54
N PHE A 2 -17.08 41.00 -5.22
CA PHE A 2 -16.58 39.62 -5.34
C PHE A 2 -16.78 38.92 -3.99
N LEU A 3 -17.57 37.84 -3.96
CA LEU A 3 -17.66 36.97 -2.79
C LEU A 3 -16.39 36.11 -2.72
N LEU A 4 -15.51 36.43 -1.78
CA LEU A 4 -14.49 35.51 -1.28
C LEU A 4 -15.18 34.44 -0.44
N PHE A 5 -15.21 33.20 -0.93
CA PHE A 5 -15.53 32.05 -0.08
C PHE A 5 -14.26 31.63 0.66
N HIS A 6 -14.21 31.92 1.97
CA HIS A 6 -13.29 31.27 2.90
C HIS A 6 -13.73 29.82 3.08
N PHE A 7 -13.06 28.88 2.41
CA PHE A 7 -13.14 27.47 2.76
C PHE A 7 -12.23 27.22 3.95
N GLN A 8 -12.83 27.09 5.15
CA GLN A 8 -12.14 26.49 6.29
C GLN A 8 -11.95 24.99 5.99
N GLU A 9 -10.71 24.52 6.09
CA GLU A 9 -10.38 23.09 6.02
C GLU A 9 -11.08 22.34 7.16
N ILE A 10 -12.18 21.66 6.83
CA ILE A 10 -12.80 20.71 7.75
C ILE A 10 -11.93 19.46 7.70
N ALA A 11 -11.06 19.29 8.70
CA ALA A 11 -10.44 18.01 9.00
C ALA A 11 -11.56 17.00 9.31
N VAL A 12 -12.01 16.25 8.29
CA VAL A 12 -13.02 15.21 8.45
C VAL A 12 -12.38 14.09 9.27
N LYS A 13 -12.53 14.15 10.59
CA LYS A 13 -12.22 13.05 11.49
C LYS A 13 -13.18 11.91 11.17
N VAL A 14 -12.68 10.88 10.48
CA VAL A 14 -13.42 9.62 10.28
C VAL A 14 -13.87 9.13 11.67
N PRO A 15 -15.17 8.94 11.90
CA PRO A 15 -15.67 8.52 13.20
C PRO A 15 -15.07 7.17 13.62
N MET A 16 -14.54 7.08 14.84
CA MET A 16 -13.84 5.88 15.36
C MET A 16 -14.64 4.57 15.26
N PHE A 17 -15.97 4.63 15.20
CA PHE A 17 -16.80 3.43 15.06
C PHE A 17 -16.72 2.81 13.66
N ILE A 18 -16.44 3.62 12.62
CA ILE A 18 -16.13 3.12 11.27
C ILE A 18 -14.77 2.43 11.30
N ALA A 19 -13.77 3.05 11.94
CA ALA A 19 -12.44 2.46 12.08
C ALA A 19 -12.49 1.06 12.72
N LYS A 20 -13.30 0.84 13.76
CA LYS A 20 -13.33 -0.45 14.46
C LYS A 20 -14.00 -1.59 13.68
N LYS A 21 -14.93 -1.27 12.77
CA LYS A 21 -15.65 -2.25 11.93
C LYS A 21 -14.99 -2.46 10.57
N VAL A 22 -14.28 -1.44 10.06
CA VAL A 22 -13.51 -1.47 8.81
C VAL A 22 -12.11 -2.09 9.02
N LEU A 23 -11.47 -1.89 10.18
CA LEU A 23 -10.12 -2.43 10.49
C LEU A 23 -10.14 -3.88 11.04
N GLY A 24 -11.20 -4.64 10.76
CA GLY A 24 -11.51 -5.95 11.35
C GLY A 24 -10.62 -7.13 10.91
N ARG A 25 -9.36 -6.90 10.53
CA ARG A 25 -8.36 -7.97 10.34
C ARG A 25 -7.29 -7.86 11.42
N SER A 26 -7.62 -8.23 12.65
CA SER A 26 -6.65 -8.32 13.75
C SER A 26 -5.85 -9.61 13.65
N ASN A 27 -4.92 -9.70 12.70
CA ASN A 27 -3.86 -10.72 12.71
C ASN A 27 -2.51 -10.02 12.85
N TYR A 28 -2.33 -9.33 13.99
CA TYR A 28 -1.05 -8.76 14.37
C TYR A 28 -0.17 -9.85 14.97
N SER A 29 0.90 -10.22 14.27
CA SER A 29 1.95 -11.08 14.80
C SER A 29 3.30 -10.36 14.70
N LYS A 30 3.92 -10.09 15.86
CA LYS A 30 5.32 -9.63 15.98
C LYS A 30 6.33 -10.77 15.77
N THR A 31 5.87 -11.98 15.52
CA THR A 31 6.75 -13.15 15.50
C THR A 31 7.51 -13.20 14.18
N ARG A 32 8.84 -13.21 14.28
CA ARG A 32 9.77 -13.50 13.17
C ARG A 32 9.26 -14.76 12.46
N ILE A 33 8.95 -14.62 11.17
CA ILE A 33 8.26 -15.65 10.40
C ILE A 33 9.23 -16.84 10.24
N GLN A 34 9.00 -17.90 11.00
CA GLN A 34 9.51 -19.24 10.69
C GLN A 34 8.40 -19.94 9.90
N THR A 35 8.46 -19.84 8.58
CA THR A 35 7.66 -20.65 7.64
C THR A 35 8.58 -21.09 6.52
N ASP A 36 8.19 -22.13 5.76
CA ASP A 36 8.86 -22.61 4.53
C ASP A 36 8.83 -21.58 3.37
N GLY A 37 8.77 -20.29 3.70
CA GLY A 37 8.75 -19.16 2.79
C GLY A 37 9.96 -18.26 2.97
N TYR A 38 9.95 -17.14 2.27
CA TYR A 38 10.97 -16.11 2.38
C TYR A 38 10.32 -14.76 2.63
N GLY A 39 11.06 -13.85 3.26
CA GLY A 39 10.61 -12.49 3.48
C GLY A 39 11.77 -11.54 3.70
N TYR A 40 11.51 -10.28 3.38
CA TYR A 40 12.43 -9.16 3.58
C TYR A 40 12.08 -8.45 4.88
N GLU A 41 13.09 -8.04 5.64
CA GLU A 41 12.91 -7.28 6.89
C GLU A 41 12.62 -5.81 6.58
N VAL A 42 11.41 -5.54 6.08
CA VAL A 42 10.94 -4.18 5.79
C VAL A 42 10.30 -3.57 7.05
N PRO A 43 10.69 -2.36 7.48
CA PRO A 43 10.02 -1.68 8.59
C PRO A 43 8.56 -1.40 8.24
N PHE A 44 7.67 -1.56 9.22
CA PHE A 44 6.26 -1.21 9.04
C PHE A 44 6.01 0.25 9.41
N ILE A 45 5.28 0.96 8.55
CA ILE A 45 4.89 2.35 8.76
C ILE A 45 3.40 2.47 8.48
N LYS A 46 2.66 2.92 9.49
CA LYS A 46 1.22 3.16 9.38
C LYS A 46 0.97 4.52 8.73
N GLN A 47 0.03 4.60 7.80
CA GLN A 47 -0.42 5.90 7.29
C GLN A 47 -1.12 6.70 8.39
N LYS A 48 -0.98 8.03 8.40
CA LYS A 48 -1.65 8.91 9.37
C LYS A 48 -2.88 9.62 8.81
N HIS A 49 -3.04 9.59 7.49
CA HIS A 49 -4.17 10.20 6.77
C HIS A 49 -4.84 9.16 5.86
N ALA A 50 -6.14 9.30 5.56
CA ALA A 50 -6.93 8.27 4.85
C ALA A 50 -6.40 7.92 3.45
N ASN A 51 -5.83 8.89 2.73
CA ASN A 51 -5.38 8.75 1.34
C ASN A 51 -3.85 8.74 1.19
N MET A 52 -3.12 8.27 2.20
CA MET A 52 -1.64 8.20 2.19
C MET A 52 -1.11 6.77 2.25
N CYS A 53 -1.86 5.79 1.76
CA CYS A 53 -1.41 4.40 1.70
C CYS A 53 -0.20 4.23 0.77
N GLY A 54 -0.20 4.90 -0.39
CA GLY A 54 0.93 4.90 -1.32
C GLY A 54 2.18 5.55 -0.71
N ASP A 55 2.04 6.73 -0.11
CA ASP A 55 3.15 7.43 0.56
C ASP A 55 3.75 6.59 1.70
N ALA A 56 2.92 5.91 2.49
CA ALA A 56 3.40 5.02 3.54
C ALA A 56 4.13 3.79 2.99
N CYS A 57 3.63 3.16 1.91
CA CYS A 57 4.32 2.05 1.25
C CYS A 57 5.67 2.47 0.68
N LEU A 58 5.74 3.66 0.12
CA LEU A 58 6.96 4.21 -0.45
C LEU A 58 7.99 4.57 0.61
N GLU A 59 7.56 5.10 1.75
CA GLU A 59 8.45 5.32 2.90
C GLU A 59 9.00 3.98 3.44
N MET A 60 8.17 2.93 3.53
CA MET A 60 8.64 1.59 3.94
C MET A 60 9.69 1.04 2.96
N LEU A 61 9.42 1.16 1.65
CA LEU A 61 10.36 0.73 0.61
C LEU A 61 11.65 1.56 0.66
N SER A 62 11.55 2.87 0.83
CA SER A 62 12.69 3.79 1.00
C SER A 62 13.62 3.39 2.13
N GLN A 63 13.06 3.09 3.31
CA GLN A 63 13.84 2.70 4.47
C GLN A 63 14.53 1.35 4.25
N TYR A 64 13.84 0.39 3.61
CA TYR A 64 14.45 -0.89 3.25
C TYR A 64 15.62 -0.71 2.26
N MET A 65 15.46 0.16 1.26
CA MET A 65 16.49 0.41 0.25
C MET A 65 17.60 1.36 0.72
N GLY A 66 17.48 1.97 1.90
CA GLY A 66 18.43 2.95 2.42
C GLY A 66 18.43 4.27 1.64
N TRP A 67 17.34 4.63 0.96
CA TRP A 67 17.27 5.84 0.15
C TRP A 67 17.17 7.14 0.95
N GLY A 68 16.81 7.05 2.24
CA GLY A 68 16.71 8.20 3.13
C GLY A 68 15.64 9.21 2.70
N LEU A 69 14.57 8.77 2.03
CA LEU A 69 13.41 9.63 1.79
C LEU A 69 12.80 10.03 3.14
N ASN A 70 12.34 11.27 3.24
CA ASN A 70 11.67 11.79 4.42
C ASN A 70 10.25 12.20 4.02
N ILE A 71 9.37 11.20 3.87
CA ILE A 71 8.00 11.43 3.46
C ILE A 71 7.18 11.88 4.68
N ASN A 72 6.70 13.13 4.67
CA ASN A 72 5.87 13.65 5.74
C ASN A 72 4.46 13.03 5.67
N LEU A 73 4.22 11.98 6.45
CA LEU A 73 2.90 11.35 6.56
C LEU A 73 1.89 12.15 7.39
N GLY A 74 2.27 13.28 7.98
CA GLY A 74 1.39 14.10 8.83
C GLY A 74 0.39 14.96 8.04
N THR A 75 0.69 15.26 6.78
CA THR A 75 -0.15 16.11 5.92
C THR A 75 -0.11 15.57 4.50
N ASN A 76 -1.27 15.39 3.87
CA ASN A 76 -1.32 14.98 2.47
C ASN A 76 -1.13 16.20 1.56
N PRO A 77 -0.02 16.29 0.79
CA PRO A 77 0.22 17.43 -0.09
C PRO A 77 -0.78 17.51 -1.25
N ARG A 78 -1.53 16.43 -1.51
CA ARG A 78 -2.55 16.34 -2.57
C ARG A 78 -3.95 16.70 -2.07
N GLY A 79 -4.10 17.07 -0.80
CA GLY A 79 -5.39 17.41 -0.20
C GLY A 79 -6.09 16.23 0.48
N ALA A 80 -7.33 16.44 0.90
CA ALA A 80 -8.03 15.48 1.77
C ALA A 80 -8.49 14.20 1.03
N PHE A 81 -8.70 14.26 -0.29
CA PHE A 81 -9.36 13.19 -1.05
C PHE A 81 -8.46 12.46 -2.05
N ASP A 82 -7.34 13.07 -2.45
CA ASP A 82 -6.49 12.51 -3.49
C ASP A 82 -5.36 11.67 -2.91
N GLY A 83 -5.17 10.48 -3.48
CA GLY A 83 -4.08 9.56 -3.15
C GLY A 83 -2.90 9.69 -4.10
N LEU A 84 -1.82 8.99 -3.77
CA LEU A 84 -0.68 8.82 -4.67
C LEU A 84 -1.06 7.87 -5.82
N ASP A 85 -0.85 8.28 -7.07
CA ASP A 85 -0.99 7.39 -8.23
C ASP A 85 0.36 6.83 -8.72
N GLY A 86 0.33 5.84 -9.61
CA GLY A 86 1.55 5.21 -10.11
C GLY A 86 2.44 6.16 -10.92
N SER A 87 1.84 7.11 -11.63
CA SER A 87 2.55 8.11 -12.44
C SER A 87 3.27 9.14 -11.56
N ASP A 88 2.68 9.52 -10.42
CA ASP A 88 3.32 10.34 -9.40
C ASP A 88 4.56 9.67 -8.84
N VAL A 89 4.49 8.36 -8.58
CA VAL A 89 5.63 7.59 -8.07
C VAL A 89 6.77 7.58 -9.08
N LEU A 90 6.48 7.27 -10.34
CA LEU A 90 7.51 7.25 -11.39
C LEU A 90 8.09 8.64 -11.64
N THR A 91 7.25 9.69 -11.62
CA THR A 91 7.70 11.07 -11.83
C THR A 91 8.55 11.57 -10.67
N THR A 92 8.15 11.27 -9.43
CA THR A 92 8.82 11.78 -8.23
C THR A 92 10.11 11.03 -7.93
N TYR A 93 10.14 9.72 -8.19
CA TYR A 93 11.26 8.85 -7.77
C TYR A 93 12.11 8.34 -8.94
N GLY A 94 11.67 8.59 -10.18
CA GLY A 94 12.46 8.44 -11.40
C GLY A 94 13.17 7.11 -11.49
N THR A 95 14.49 7.15 -11.69
CA THR A 95 15.35 5.96 -11.89
C THR A 95 15.59 5.14 -10.62
N ARG A 96 14.98 5.48 -9.48
CA ARG A 96 15.06 4.66 -8.25
C ARG A 96 14.01 3.55 -8.26
N VAL A 97 12.94 3.73 -9.02
CA VAL A 97 11.80 2.81 -9.07
C VAL A 97 11.58 2.34 -10.51
N CYS A 98 11.07 1.14 -10.65
CA CYS A 98 10.62 0.59 -11.92
C CYS A 98 9.18 0.11 -11.79
N GLN A 99 8.42 0.31 -12.86
CA GLN A 99 7.14 -0.37 -13.04
C GLN A 99 7.41 -1.81 -13.46
N GLY A 100 6.78 -2.74 -12.75
CA GLY A 100 6.81 -4.16 -13.03
C GLY A 100 5.45 -4.65 -13.56
N TYR A 101 5.44 -5.90 -14.00
CA TYR A 101 4.24 -6.58 -14.47
C TYR A 101 4.29 -8.06 -14.09
N ALA A 102 3.14 -8.61 -13.70
CA ALA A 102 3.01 -10.03 -13.39
C ALA A 102 1.56 -10.51 -13.60
N ASN A 103 1.37 -11.46 -14.53
CA ASN A 103 0.04 -11.98 -14.90
C ASN A 103 -0.49 -13.06 -13.94
N ASN A 104 0.35 -13.60 -13.06
CA ASN A 104 -0.03 -14.66 -12.14
C ASN A 104 0.89 -14.72 -10.92
N ALA A 105 0.42 -15.38 -9.86
CA ALA A 105 1.12 -15.48 -8.57
C ALA A 105 2.57 -15.94 -8.68
N GLN A 106 2.86 -16.86 -9.61
CA GLN A 106 4.22 -17.35 -9.82
C GLN A 106 5.13 -16.28 -10.41
N GLN A 107 4.64 -15.48 -11.37
CA GLN A 107 5.39 -14.36 -11.95
C GLN A 107 5.65 -13.27 -10.91
N LEU A 108 4.66 -12.94 -10.07
CA LEU A 108 4.83 -11.95 -9.01
C LEU A 108 5.80 -12.43 -7.93
N GLU A 109 5.71 -13.69 -7.52
CA GLU A 109 6.69 -14.28 -6.60
C GLU A 109 8.10 -14.27 -7.22
N GLY A 110 8.23 -14.57 -8.51
CA GLY A 110 9.49 -14.47 -9.24
C GLY A 110 10.04 -13.04 -9.27
N LEU A 111 9.18 -12.05 -9.46
CA LEU A 111 9.56 -10.63 -9.42
C LEU A 111 10.02 -10.24 -8.00
N LEU A 112 9.28 -10.65 -6.97
CA LEU A 112 9.58 -10.39 -5.55
C LEU A 112 10.93 -11.00 -5.14
N LYS A 113 11.27 -12.21 -5.60
CA LYS A 113 12.60 -12.84 -5.37
C LYS A 113 13.74 -12.07 -6.03
N ARG A 114 13.51 -11.54 -7.24
CA ARG A 114 14.57 -10.86 -8.02
C ARG A 114 14.77 -9.42 -7.61
N ARG A 115 13.72 -8.72 -7.19
CA ARG A 115 13.71 -7.26 -7.02
C ARG A 115 13.58 -6.80 -5.57
N GLY A 116 13.34 -7.71 -4.63
CA GLY A 116 13.00 -7.32 -3.26
C GLY A 116 11.53 -6.92 -3.13
N PRO A 117 11.16 -6.22 -2.04
CA PRO A 117 9.80 -5.79 -1.77
C PRO A 117 9.16 -5.00 -2.92
N ILE A 118 7.86 -5.22 -3.12
CA ILE A 118 7.09 -4.63 -4.23
C ILE A 118 5.91 -3.87 -3.64
N MET A 119 5.80 -2.59 -3.96
CA MET A 119 4.61 -1.81 -3.71
C MET A 119 3.59 -2.11 -4.81
N CYS A 120 2.33 -2.35 -4.46
CA CYS A 120 1.29 -2.62 -5.46
C CYS A 120 -0.01 -1.89 -5.16
N ALA A 121 -0.65 -1.40 -6.22
CA ALA A 121 -1.98 -0.82 -6.18
C ALA A 121 -3.02 -1.85 -6.64
N GLY A 122 -4.18 -1.84 -5.99
CA GLY A 122 -5.31 -2.71 -6.31
C GLY A 122 -6.53 -2.39 -5.47
N THR A 123 -7.56 -3.22 -5.56
CA THR A 123 -8.81 -3.10 -4.80
C THR A 123 -8.72 -3.74 -3.41
N PHE A 124 -7.71 -3.38 -2.62
CA PHE A 124 -7.50 -4.00 -1.29
C PHE A 124 -8.35 -3.37 -0.17
N ALA A 125 -8.93 -2.18 -0.40
CA ALA A 125 -9.72 -1.45 0.59
C ALA A 125 -11.20 -1.83 0.54
N HIS A 126 -11.59 -2.91 1.24
CA HIS A 126 -12.99 -3.33 1.36
C HIS A 126 -13.70 -2.57 2.49
N MET A 127 -14.47 -1.53 2.14
CA MET A 127 -15.13 -0.64 3.12
C MET A 127 -16.59 -1.02 3.40
N GLY A 128 -16.95 -2.30 3.27
CA GLY A 128 -18.30 -2.80 3.50
C GLY A 128 -19.32 -2.15 2.57
N VAL A 129 -20.24 -1.35 3.12
CA VAL A 129 -21.36 -0.73 2.36
C VAL A 129 -20.92 0.33 1.36
N ILE A 130 -19.70 0.88 1.50
CA ILE A 130 -19.14 1.88 0.59
C ILE A 130 -18.46 1.20 -0.63
N GLY A 131 -18.42 -0.13 -0.65
CA GLY A 131 -17.80 -0.92 -1.71
C GLY A 131 -16.29 -1.04 -1.54
N VAL A 132 -15.60 -1.20 -2.67
CA VAL A 132 -14.15 -1.40 -2.72
C VAL A 132 -13.47 -0.17 -3.30
N GLN A 133 -12.39 0.26 -2.66
CA GLN A 133 -11.58 1.42 -3.08
C GLN A 133 -10.18 0.97 -3.49
N GLY A 134 -9.53 1.79 -4.33
CA GLY A 134 -8.12 1.63 -4.63
C GLY A 134 -7.27 1.80 -3.37
N HIS A 135 -6.26 0.95 -3.20
CA HIS A 135 -5.37 0.97 -2.05
C HIS A 135 -3.98 0.48 -2.45
N TRP A 136 -2.98 0.99 -1.74
CA TRP A 136 -1.59 0.54 -1.88
C TRP A 136 -1.21 -0.34 -0.71
N ILE A 137 -0.57 -1.46 -1.01
CA ILE A 137 0.08 -2.32 -0.02
C ILE A 137 1.53 -2.60 -0.44
N LEU A 138 2.34 -3.10 0.49
CA LEU A 138 3.71 -3.51 0.21
C LEU A 138 3.86 -5.02 0.41
N ILE A 139 4.17 -5.75 -0.66
CA ILE A 139 4.47 -7.17 -0.62
C ILE A 139 5.94 -7.35 -0.22
N LYS A 140 6.19 -8.12 0.83
CA LYS A 140 7.52 -8.28 1.44
C LYS A 140 7.97 -9.73 1.58
N GLY A 141 7.18 -10.70 1.14
CA GLY A 141 7.54 -12.11 1.22
C GLY A 141 6.45 -13.02 0.70
N ALA A 142 6.75 -14.31 0.60
CA ALA A 142 5.80 -15.32 0.19
C ALA A 142 6.13 -16.67 0.83
N ASP A 143 5.10 -17.50 0.99
CA ASP A 143 5.22 -18.93 1.25
C ASP A 143 4.50 -19.73 0.15
N ALA A 144 4.24 -21.02 0.38
CA ALA A 144 3.59 -21.88 -0.60
C ALA A 144 2.22 -21.34 -1.05
N SER A 145 1.43 -20.75 -0.15
CA SER A 145 0.03 -20.39 -0.40
C SER A 145 -0.31 -18.91 -0.20
N HIS A 146 0.58 -18.14 0.42
CA HIS A 146 0.34 -16.74 0.79
C HIS A 146 1.46 -15.81 0.35
N PHE A 147 1.08 -14.55 0.16
CA PHE A 147 1.98 -13.41 0.24
C PHE A 147 1.90 -12.78 1.63
N TRP A 148 3.04 -12.29 2.10
CA TRP A 148 3.16 -11.49 3.30
C TRP A 148 3.26 -10.03 2.90
N THR A 149 2.40 -9.19 3.47
CA THR A 149 2.28 -7.79 3.10
C THR A 149 2.34 -6.88 4.33
N HIS A 150 2.74 -5.64 4.11
CA HIS A 150 2.43 -4.53 5.00
C HIS A 150 1.29 -3.74 4.39
N ASP A 151 0.23 -3.58 5.16
CA ASP A 151 -0.94 -2.81 4.77
C ASP A 151 -1.01 -1.55 5.66
N PRO A 152 -0.83 -0.35 5.09
CA PRO A 152 -0.84 0.88 5.87
C PRO A 152 -2.14 1.15 6.66
N TRP A 153 -3.27 0.53 6.29
CA TRP A 153 -4.51 0.54 7.08
C TRP A 153 -4.53 -0.58 8.11
N HIS A 154 -4.31 -1.81 7.65
CA HIS A 154 -4.62 -3.00 8.45
C HIS A 154 -3.46 -3.47 9.35
N GLY A 155 -2.22 -3.09 9.05
CA GLY A 155 -1.06 -3.36 9.88
C GLY A 155 0.08 -4.08 9.17
N ALA A 156 1.06 -4.48 9.98
CA ALA A 156 2.24 -5.21 9.53
C ALA A 156 1.97 -6.71 9.32
N ASN A 157 2.70 -7.33 8.38
CA ASN A 157 2.73 -8.78 8.15
C ASN A 157 1.34 -9.42 7.93
N VAL A 158 0.46 -8.73 7.22
CA VAL A 158 -0.84 -9.26 6.80
C VAL A 158 -0.60 -10.39 5.80
N LYS A 159 -1.29 -11.51 5.99
CA LYS A 159 -1.29 -12.61 5.02
C LYS A 159 -2.44 -12.44 4.04
N LEU A 160 -2.12 -12.52 2.76
CA LEU A 160 -3.10 -12.62 1.68
C LEU A 160 -2.84 -13.92 0.94
N SER A 161 -3.89 -14.71 0.68
CA SER A 161 -3.72 -15.89 -0.17
C SER A 161 -3.29 -15.44 -1.56
N LYS A 162 -2.48 -16.25 -2.26
CA LYS A 162 -2.03 -15.93 -3.63
C LYS A 162 -3.21 -15.64 -4.56
N ALA A 163 -4.31 -16.36 -4.40
CA ALA A 163 -5.54 -16.17 -5.17
C ALA A 163 -6.24 -14.83 -4.84
N GLN A 164 -6.38 -14.51 -3.55
CA GLN A 164 -7.02 -13.25 -3.14
C GLN A 164 -6.21 -12.04 -3.61
N LEU A 165 -4.88 -12.06 -3.40
CA LEU A 165 -4.03 -10.95 -3.81
C LEU A 165 -4.13 -10.69 -5.32
N TYR A 166 -4.18 -11.74 -6.13
CA TYR A 166 -4.33 -11.60 -7.58
C TYR A 166 -5.70 -11.06 -7.99
N ALA A 167 -6.78 -11.56 -7.39
CA ALA A 167 -8.11 -11.03 -7.63
C ALA A 167 -8.20 -9.53 -7.29
N ASP A 168 -7.55 -9.10 -6.21
CA ASP A 168 -7.52 -7.70 -5.79
C ASP A 168 -6.61 -6.83 -6.69
N LEU A 169 -5.59 -7.39 -7.35
CA LEU A 169 -4.79 -6.69 -8.35
C LEU A 169 -5.53 -6.51 -9.68
N ASP A 170 -6.18 -7.58 -10.16
CA ASP A 170 -6.91 -7.59 -11.44
C ASP A 170 -8.20 -6.75 -11.38
N GLY A 171 -8.79 -6.64 -10.18
CA GLY A 171 -9.98 -5.82 -9.93
C GLY A 171 -9.72 -4.31 -9.94
N ASN A 172 -8.49 -3.85 -10.17
CA ASN A 172 -8.10 -2.45 -10.04
C ASN A 172 -8.91 -1.50 -10.96
N PRO A 173 -9.80 -0.65 -10.43
CA PRO A 173 -10.55 0.32 -11.23
C PRO A 173 -9.66 1.43 -11.80
N LEU A 174 -8.40 1.51 -11.37
CA LEU A 174 -7.41 2.48 -11.87
C LEU A 174 -6.74 2.04 -13.19
N GLY A 175 -7.13 0.90 -13.77
CA GLY A 175 -6.81 0.54 -15.16
C GLY A 175 -5.47 -0.15 -15.43
N ASP A 176 -4.56 -0.23 -14.44
CA ASP A 176 -3.34 -1.05 -14.54
C ASP A 176 -2.82 -1.37 -13.12
N PRO A 177 -2.60 -2.64 -12.72
CA PRO A 177 -1.95 -2.96 -11.45
C PRO A 177 -0.54 -2.37 -11.44
N SER A 178 -0.40 -1.22 -10.77
CA SER A 178 0.89 -0.55 -10.61
C SER A 178 1.74 -1.36 -9.64
N LEU A 179 2.48 -2.35 -10.15
CA LEU A 179 3.56 -3.00 -9.42
C LEU A 179 4.79 -2.09 -9.50
N ILE A 180 5.27 -1.62 -8.36
CA ILE A 180 6.42 -0.73 -8.27
C ILE A 180 7.47 -1.37 -7.39
N HIS A 181 8.69 -1.50 -7.90
CA HIS A 181 9.83 -2.04 -7.16
C HIS A 181 11.05 -1.14 -7.34
N ALA A 182 12.06 -1.32 -6.48
CA ALA A 182 13.33 -0.64 -6.65
C ALA A 182 14.02 -1.07 -7.97
N SER A 183 14.67 -0.12 -8.64
CA SER A 183 15.42 -0.36 -9.88
C SER A 183 16.62 -1.28 -9.69
#